data_AF-A0A7Y9MB49-F1
#
_entry.id   AF-A0A7Y9MB49-F1
#
_cell.length_a   1.000
_cell.length_b   1.000
_cell.length_c   1.000
_cell.angle_alpha   90.00
_cell.angle_beta   90.00
_cell.angle_gamma   90.00
#
_symmetry.space_group_name_H-M   'P 1'
#
loop_
_entity.id
_entity.type
_entity.pdbx_description
1 polymer ?
#
loop_
_entity_poly.entity_id
_entity_poly.type
_entity_poly.pdbx_seq_one_letter_code
_entity_poly.pdbx_strand_id
1 'polypeptide(L)'
;MKTIKSFAALAIAGAVMAGGLAVAQSASAAEIPGTITLTPTSGNVSDSNFLTGIAVSVGAPEGYRALSGTFVYQGGTEIGAIAQARRPSMAVTAGANGFDGQPINLNRSIIPTNTYVSNKQLNALSGLQSGAFELRYYFFASDAQPNRATDPYVSLDMTYDATSGAWSVVTAPEPVTVERIAGANRFDTAVGVSQAFQPGVERVYVATGDGYADALSASAAAAHFGVPVLLTRASEVPASVIAEINRLRPAKIVIVGSTASVDAGVETTLKNLSFTHTVSRLGGVNRYDTSRKIAADAFGAGNTDSAYIVTGLNFPDALAASPAAAQFDGPVVLVRGTDASLDTATMSALNTLGVEKVKLAGTSAAVSAGIEAQLDALYDVKRNAGVNRFETSVVINNDAFTEADTAYLATGINFPDALAGGARAGVEDAPLFTVRTNCVPASVLASIEDLGVTKIVLLGGVPSLDANVAALTPCA
;
A
#
# COMPACT_ATOMS: atom_id res chain seq x y z
N MET A 1 50.46 35.49 -20.26
CA MET A 1 50.59 34.10 -20.73
C MET A 1 49.18 33.53 -20.87
N LYS A 2 48.81 33.18 -22.11
CA LYS A 2 47.60 32.50 -22.60
C LYS A 2 46.21 33.16 -22.46
N THR A 3 45.81 33.63 -23.63
CA THR A 3 44.52 34.11 -24.15
C THR A 3 43.55 32.95 -24.44
N ILE A 4 42.27 33.25 -24.22
CA ILE A 4 41.02 32.84 -24.90
C ILE A 4 41.18 32.18 -26.30
N LYS A 5 40.44 31.08 -26.57
CA LYS A 5 39.38 30.93 -27.59
C LYS A 5 39.24 29.51 -28.14
N SER A 6 37.97 29.23 -28.47
CA SER A 6 37.43 28.14 -29.28
C SER A 6 38.29 27.75 -30.48
N PHE A 7 38.27 26.46 -30.82
CA PHE A 7 38.52 26.00 -32.17
C PHE A 7 37.30 25.22 -32.69
N ALA A 8 36.51 25.90 -33.50
CA ALA A 8 35.96 25.31 -34.71
C ALA A 8 37.13 25.17 -35.70
N ALA A 9 37.24 24.02 -36.37
CA ALA A 9 38.12 23.82 -37.50
C ALA A 9 37.27 23.65 -38.77
N LEU A 10 37.60 24.46 -39.76
CA LEU A 10 36.94 24.66 -41.05
C LEU A 10 37.83 24.10 -42.17
N ALA A 11 37.18 23.42 -43.12
CA ALA A 11 37.48 23.23 -44.54
C ALA A 11 38.77 22.55 -45.03
N ILE A 12 38.57 21.47 -45.80
CA ILE A 12 39.15 21.35 -47.15
C ILE A 12 38.01 21.01 -48.13
N ALA A 13 37.86 21.85 -49.16
CA ALA A 13 37.01 21.65 -50.32
C ALA A 13 37.72 20.77 -51.36
N GLY A 14 36.98 19.91 -52.07
CA GLY A 14 37.52 19.17 -53.20
C GLY A 14 36.50 18.29 -53.94
N ALA A 15 35.95 18.85 -55.01
CA ALA A 15 35.34 18.21 -56.20
C ALA A 15 33.99 17.46 -56.08
N VAL A 16 33.00 18.10 -56.71
CA VAL A 16 31.75 17.52 -57.22
C VAL A 16 32.03 16.39 -58.20
N MET A 17 31.41 15.23 -58.01
CA MET A 17 30.97 14.33 -59.07
C MET A 17 29.57 13.86 -58.70
N ALA A 18 28.58 14.33 -59.46
CA ALA A 18 27.21 13.86 -59.37
C ALA A 18 27.16 12.36 -59.68
N GLY A 19 26.78 11.57 -58.68
CA GLY A 19 26.46 10.16 -58.81
C GLY A 19 25.51 9.83 -57.68
N GLY A 20 24.23 9.67 -57.98
CA GLY A 20 23.21 9.37 -56.99
C GLY A 20 23.55 8.07 -56.26
N LEU A 21 23.86 8.17 -54.97
CA LEU A 21 23.56 7.09 -54.04
C LEU A 21 22.21 7.43 -53.42
N ALA A 22 21.17 6.76 -53.91
CA ALA A 22 19.99 6.54 -53.10
C ALA A 22 20.45 5.77 -51.87
N VAL A 23 20.60 6.46 -50.73
CA VAL A 23 20.52 5.78 -49.45
C VAL A 23 19.10 5.28 -49.39
N ALA A 24 18.91 3.97 -49.54
CA ALA A 24 17.63 3.37 -49.22
C ALA A 24 17.39 3.67 -47.74
N GLN A 25 16.55 4.68 -47.46
CA GLN A 25 15.83 4.73 -46.20
C GLN A 25 15.07 3.41 -46.14
N SER A 26 15.56 2.47 -45.33
CA SER A 26 14.79 1.32 -44.94
C SER A 26 13.50 1.88 -44.33
N ALA A 27 12.39 1.76 -45.04
CA ALA A 27 11.09 2.12 -44.51
C ALA A 27 10.91 1.34 -43.20
N SER A 28 10.95 2.05 -42.07
CA SER A 28 10.49 1.52 -40.80
C SER A 28 9.01 1.87 -40.73
N ALA A 29 8.17 0.87 -40.52
CA ALA A 29 6.75 1.08 -40.27
C ALA A 29 6.56 2.13 -39.17
N ALA A 30 5.56 3.00 -39.33
CA ALA A 30 5.31 4.06 -38.36
C ALA A 30 4.53 3.50 -37.17
N GLU A 31 5.14 3.56 -35.98
CA GLU A 31 4.40 3.38 -34.74
C GLU A 31 3.42 4.55 -34.56
N ILE A 32 2.15 4.24 -34.28
CA ILE A 32 1.10 5.22 -34.01
C ILE A 32 0.70 5.18 -32.53
N PRO A 33 0.36 6.32 -31.90
CA PRO A 33 -0.07 6.35 -30.51
C PRO A 33 -1.30 5.47 -30.28
N GLY A 34 -1.22 4.54 -29.33
CA GLY A 34 -2.31 3.65 -28.94
C GLY A 34 -1.87 2.74 -27.79
N THR A 35 -2.83 2.08 -27.15
CA THR A 35 -2.54 1.08 -26.12
C THR A 35 -3.03 -0.29 -26.58
N ILE A 36 -2.24 -1.33 -26.28
CA ILE A 36 -2.67 -2.72 -26.41
C ILE A 36 -3.18 -3.20 -25.05
N THR A 37 -4.46 -3.55 -24.97
CA THR A 37 -5.06 -4.15 -23.79
C THR A 37 -5.10 -5.66 -23.96
N LEU A 38 -4.49 -6.38 -23.01
CA LEU A 38 -4.57 -7.82 -22.88
C LEU A 38 -5.68 -8.15 -21.87
N THR A 39 -6.79 -8.76 -22.30
CA THR A 39 -7.93 -9.03 -21.41
C THR A 39 -7.85 -10.45 -20.86
N PRO A 40 -7.66 -10.64 -19.53
CA PRO A 40 -7.60 -11.96 -18.95
C PRO A 40 -8.99 -12.64 -18.88
N THR A 41 -9.06 -13.97 -18.76
CA THR A 41 -10.33 -14.71 -18.64
C THR A 41 -10.90 -14.67 -17.22
N SER A 42 -10.06 -14.63 -16.19
CA SER A 42 -10.53 -14.82 -14.80
C SER A 42 -9.55 -14.43 -13.69
N GLY A 43 -8.39 -13.86 -14.00
CA GLY A 43 -7.46 -13.31 -13.00
C GLY A 43 -6.76 -14.32 -12.07
N ASN A 44 -7.09 -15.62 -12.13
CA ASN A 44 -6.51 -16.65 -11.27
C ASN A 44 -5.31 -17.36 -11.92
N VAL A 45 -4.28 -17.60 -11.12
CA VAL A 45 -3.06 -18.37 -11.45
C VAL A 45 -3.32 -19.89 -11.56
N SER A 46 -4.52 -20.31 -11.92
CA SER A 46 -4.85 -21.71 -12.12
C SER A 46 -5.82 -21.93 -13.28
N ASP A 47 -6.20 -20.85 -13.97
CA ASP A 47 -7.21 -20.89 -15.02
C ASP A 47 -6.61 -21.25 -16.37
N SER A 48 -7.34 -22.10 -17.10
CA SER A 48 -6.86 -22.72 -18.33
C SER A 48 -6.73 -21.78 -19.52
N ASN A 49 -7.38 -20.63 -19.45
CA ASN A 49 -7.40 -19.63 -20.50
C ASN A 49 -6.96 -18.31 -19.90
N PHE A 50 -5.82 -17.77 -20.32
CA PHE A 50 -5.40 -16.46 -19.83
C PHE A 50 -6.06 -15.35 -20.63
N LEU A 51 -5.95 -15.24 -21.96
CA LEU A 51 -6.53 -14.11 -22.70
C LEU A 51 -7.83 -14.44 -23.42
N THR A 52 -8.85 -13.60 -23.23
CA THR A 52 -10.09 -13.60 -24.03
C THR A 52 -10.02 -12.65 -25.22
N GLY A 53 -9.03 -11.74 -25.24
CA GLY A 53 -8.83 -10.81 -26.35
C GLY A 53 -7.57 -9.95 -26.24
N ILE A 54 -7.11 -9.51 -27.40
CA ILE A 54 -6.16 -8.40 -27.56
C ILE A 54 -6.96 -7.27 -28.21
N ALA A 55 -7.09 -6.15 -27.52
CA ALA A 55 -7.75 -4.95 -28.03
C ALA A 55 -6.72 -3.83 -28.22
N VAL A 56 -6.96 -2.97 -29.22
CA VAL A 56 -6.22 -1.73 -29.40
C VAL A 56 -7.15 -0.55 -29.14
N SER A 57 -6.66 0.48 -28.45
CA SER A 57 -7.48 1.64 -28.07
C SER A 57 -7.82 2.59 -29.23
N VAL A 58 -7.27 2.32 -30.42
CA VAL A 58 -7.39 3.18 -31.61
C VAL A 58 -7.92 2.40 -32.81
N GLY A 59 -8.72 3.06 -33.64
CA GLY A 59 -9.18 2.53 -34.92
C GLY A 59 -8.08 2.56 -35.99
N ALA A 60 -8.29 1.84 -37.10
CA ALA A 60 -7.35 1.87 -38.22
C ALA A 60 -7.26 3.27 -38.84
N PRO A 61 -6.05 3.78 -39.14
CA PRO A 61 -5.88 5.04 -39.86
C PRO A 61 -6.55 5.02 -41.25
N GLU A 62 -6.85 6.20 -41.79
CA GLU A 62 -7.43 6.33 -43.14
C GLU A 62 -6.57 5.60 -44.19
N GLY A 63 -7.22 4.78 -45.03
CA GLY A 63 -6.53 3.95 -46.03
C GLY A 63 -6.07 2.57 -45.54
N TYR A 64 -6.19 2.26 -44.25
CA TYR A 64 -5.84 0.97 -43.66
C TYR A 64 -7.07 0.24 -43.10
N ARG A 65 -7.01 -1.08 -42.99
CA ARG A 65 -8.05 -1.92 -42.36
C ARG A 65 -7.54 -2.48 -41.04
N ALA A 66 -8.46 -2.65 -40.09
CA ALA A 66 -8.19 -3.38 -38.84
C ALA A 66 -8.24 -4.89 -39.12
N LEU A 67 -7.09 -5.55 -39.17
CA LEU A 67 -6.94 -6.99 -39.26
C LEU A 67 -5.82 -7.41 -38.31
N SER A 68 -6.02 -8.47 -37.51
CA SER A 68 -5.07 -8.86 -36.46
C SER A 68 -3.89 -9.63 -37.02
N GLY A 69 -2.75 -8.95 -37.21
CA GLY A 69 -1.44 -9.56 -37.30
C GLY A 69 -0.62 -9.12 -36.09
N THR A 70 -0.50 -10.00 -35.10
CA THR A 70 0.28 -9.72 -33.88
C THR A 70 1.63 -10.42 -33.97
N PHE A 71 2.72 -9.66 -33.87
CA PHE A 71 4.08 -10.16 -34.09
C PHE A 71 5.02 -9.74 -32.97
N VAL A 72 6.03 -10.58 -32.73
CA VAL A 72 7.10 -10.32 -31.77
C VAL A 72 8.33 -9.81 -32.47
N TYR A 73 8.89 -8.72 -31.94
CA TYR A 73 10.15 -8.15 -32.34
C TYR A 73 11.12 -8.15 -31.17
N GLN A 74 12.39 -8.47 -31.40
CA GLN A 74 13.46 -8.36 -30.41
C GLN A 74 14.69 -7.72 -31.06
N GLY A 75 15.19 -6.62 -30.48
CA GLY A 75 16.31 -5.87 -31.05
C GLY A 75 16.07 -5.37 -32.48
N GLY A 76 14.82 -5.02 -32.82
CA GLY A 76 14.41 -4.61 -34.16
C GLY A 76 14.26 -5.75 -35.19
N THR A 77 14.49 -7.00 -34.78
CA THR A 77 14.33 -8.19 -35.64
C THR A 77 13.00 -8.86 -35.36
N GLU A 78 12.25 -9.20 -36.42
CA GLU A 78 11.04 -10.00 -36.29
C GLU A 78 11.41 -11.43 -35.87
N ILE A 79 10.82 -11.88 -34.76
CA ILE A 79 10.98 -13.26 -34.27
C ILE A 79 9.88 -14.17 -34.81
N GLY A 80 8.64 -13.69 -34.87
CA GLY A 80 7.53 -14.47 -35.43
C GLY A 80 6.15 -13.95 -35.08
N ALA A 81 5.12 -14.63 -35.61
CA ALA A 81 3.72 -14.30 -35.38
C ALA A 81 3.18 -15.01 -34.14
N ILE A 82 2.45 -14.27 -33.31
CA ILE A 82 1.75 -14.78 -32.13
C ILE A 82 0.31 -15.20 -32.48
N ALA A 83 -0.36 -14.42 -33.34
CA ALA A 83 -1.69 -14.75 -33.85
C ALA A 83 -1.86 -14.23 -35.28
N GLN A 84 -2.41 -15.08 -36.15
CA GLN A 84 -2.82 -14.70 -37.51
C GLN A 84 -4.31 -15.02 -37.68
N ALA A 85 -5.19 -14.04 -37.54
CA ALA A 85 -6.60 -14.23 -37.87
C ALA A 85 -6.91 -13.61 -39.25
N ARG A 86 -7.19 -14.46 -40.24
CA ARG A 86 -7.77 -14.03 -41.52
C ARG A 86 -9.30 -14.02 -41.42
N ARG A 87 -9.94 -12.97 -40.86
CA ARG A 87 -11.39 -12.77 -41.05
C ARG A 87 -11.82 -11.30 -41.14
N PRO A 88 -12.82 -10.96 -41.97
CA PRO A 88 -13.22 -9.58 -42.27
C PRO A 88 -14.29 -9.00 -41.31
N SER A 89 -14.65 -9.68 -40.22
CA SER A 89 -15.64 -9.16 -39.26
C SER A 89 -14.99 -8.75 -37.95
N MET A 90 -15.12 -7.46 -37.66
CA MET A 90 -14.73 -6.80 -36.42
C MET A 90 -15.64 -7.26 -35.27
N ALA A 91 -15.46 -8.48 -34.81
CA ALA A 91 -15.95 -8.97 -33.52
C ALA A 91 -14.99 -10.08 -33.10
N VAL A 92 -13.89 -9.70 -32.43
CA VAL A 92 -12.99 -10.69 -31.84
C VAL A 92 -13.66 -11.20 -30.56
N THR A 93 -14.57 -12.16 -30.71
CA THR A 93 -14.69 -13.22 -29.72
C THR A 93 -13.63 -14.25 -30.10
N ALA A 94 -12.39 -14.03 -29.65
CA ALA A 94 -11.38 -15.09 -29.74
C ALA A 94 -11.83 -16.17 -28.77
N GLY A 95 -12.35 -17.26 -29.34
CA GLY A 95 -12.73 -18.44 -28.57
C GLY A 95 -11.56 -18.94 -27.74
N ALA A 96 -11.89 -19.32 -26.51
CA ALA A 96 -11.10 -20.13 -25.58
C ALA A 96 -9.90 -20.84 -26.22
N ASN A 97 -8.69 -20.51 -25.77
CA ASN A 97 -7.47 -21.36 -25.67
C ASN A 97 -6.22 -20.48 -25.73
N GLY A 98 -5.33 -20.58 -24.74
CA GLY A 98 -4.00 -19.95 -24.73
C GLY A 98 -3.04 -20.47 -25.82
N PHE A 99 -1.87 -19.83 -25.94
CA PHE A 99 -0.88 -19.98 -27.03
C PHE A 99 -0.28 -21.38 -27.29
N ASP A 100 -0.62 -22.40 -26.50
CA ASP A 100 -0.22 -23.80 -26.71
C ASP A 100 -1.30 -24.81 -26.31
N GLY A 101 -2.54 -24.35 -26.09
CA GLY A 101 -3.61 -25.21 -25.58
C GLY A 101 -3.41 -25.67 -24.13
N GLN A 102 -2.55 -24.98 -23.34
CA GLN A 102 -2.34 -25.27 -21.92
C GLN A 102 -2.42 -23.98 -21.03
N PRO A 103 -2.75 -24.08 -19.72
CA PRO A 103 -3.05 -22.97 -18.78
C PRO A 103 -1.89 -22.07 -18.30
N ILE A 104 -1.96 -20.74 -18.45
CA ILE A 104 -0.91 -19.75 -18.08
C ILE A 104 -1.28 -18.83 -16.91
N ASN A 105 -0.34 -18.55 -16.00
CA ASN A 105 -0.50 -17.71 -14.82
C ASN A 105 0.30 -16.41 -14.91
N LEU A 106 -0.31 -15.26 -14.62
CA LEU A 106 0.42 -14.03 -14.28
C LEU A 106 0.64 -13.95 -12.76
N ASN A 107 1.90 -13.87 -12.32
CA ASN A 107 2.27 -13.55 -10.95
C ASN A 107 2.92 -12.16 -10.91
N ARG A 108 2.55 -11.30 -9.96
CA ARG A 108 3.32 -10.09 -9.61
C ARG A 108 4.54 -10.53 -8.78
N SER A 109 5.56 -11.05 -9.45
CA SER A 109 6.70 -11.67 -8.75
C SER A 109 8.00 -10.88 -8.81
N ILE A 110 8.01 -9.63 -9.30
CA ILE A 110 9.23 -8.83 -9.38
C ILE A 110 9.00 -7.39 -8.89
N ILE A 111 9.14 -7.22 -7.58
CA ILE A 111 9.44 -5.93 -6.94
C ILE A 111 10.74 -5.40 -7.58
N PRO A 112 10.84 -4.15 -8.08
CA PRO A 112 10.01 -2.96 -7.81
C PRO A 112 9.29 -2.41 -9.06
N THR A 113 8.74 -3.27 -9.92
CA THR A 113 8.11 -2.84 -11.17
C THR A 113 6.73 -3.45 -11.29
N ASN A 114 5.76 -2.66 -11.75
CA ASN A 114 4.37 -3.05 -12.06
C ASN A 114 4.34 -4.06 -13.23
N THR A 115 4.99 -5.19 -13.02
CA THR A 115 5.38 -6.15 -14.03
C THR A 115 4.55 -7.40 -13.82
N TYR A 116 3.60 -7.61 -14.71
CA TYR A 116 2.81 -8.82 -14.74
C TYR A 116 3.64 -9.94 -15.38
N VAL A 117 4.07 -10.95 -14.61
CA VAL A 117 4.93 -12.04 -15.10
C VAL A 117 4.12 -13.29 -15.41
N SER A 118 4.03 -13.65 -16.68
CA SER A 118 3.52 -14.92 -17.18
C SER A 118 4.49 -16.05 -16.91
N ASN A 119 4.05 -17.13 -16.28
CA ASN A 119 4.83 -18.35 -16.08
C ASN A 119 4.86 -19.28 -17.31
N LYS A 120 4.50 -18.77 -18.50
CA LYS A 120 4.39 -19.59 -19.68
C LYS A 120 5.18 -19.18 -20.88
N GLN A 121 5.66 -20.27 -21.46
CA GLN A 121 6.46 -20.33 -22.64
C GLN A 121 5.65 -19.87 -23.85
N LEU A 122 6.24 -18.97 -24.63
CA LEU A 122 5.75 -18.60 -25.96
C LEU A 122 6.12 -19.72 -26.95
N ASN A 123 5.57 -20.92 -26.74
CA ASN A 123 5.95 -22.16 -27.42
C ASN A 123 5.86 -22.13 -28.96
N ALA A 124 5.06 -21.20 -29.52
CA ALA A 124 4.96 -20.98 -30.96
C ALA A 124 6.15 -20.18 -31.55
N LEU A 125 6.99 -19.59 -30.71
CA LEU A 125 8.11 -18.74 -31.12
C LEU A 125 9.44 -19.42 -30.75
N SER A 126 10.35 -19.53 -31.72
CA SER A 126 11.71 -20.01 -31.51
C SER A 126 12.71 -18.85 -31.62
N GLY A 127 13.84 -18.96 -30.91
CA GLY A 127 14.92 -17.97 -31.01
C GLY A 127 14.78 -16.72 -30.14
N LEU A 128 13.75 -16.62 -29.30
CA LEU A 128 13.66 -15.59 -28.25
C LEU A 128 14.83 -15.71 -27.27
N GLN A 129 15.51 -14.59 -27.04
CA GLN A 129 16.57 -14.47 -26.04
C GLN A 129 16.01 -13.79 -24.78
N SER A 130 16.60 -14.06 -23.63
CA SER A 130 16.26 -13.31 -22.42
C SER A 130 16.50 -11.81 -22.64
N GLY A 131 15.53 -10.98 -22.26
CA GLY A 131 15.59 -9.53 -22.42
C GLY A 131 14.31 -8.91 -22.96
N ALA A 132 14.39 -7.64 -23.32
CA ALA A 132 13.25 -6.88 -23.85
C ALA A 132 12.81 -7.41 -25.22
N PHE A 133 11.51 -7.40 -25.45
CA PHE A 133 10.89 -7.62 -26.76
C PHE A 133 9.62 -6.77 -26.87
N GLU A 134 9.12 -6.63 -28.09
CA GLU A 134 7.98 -5.77 -28.40
C GLU A 134 6.91 -6.60 -29.12
N LEU A 135 5.67 -6.46 -28.66
CA LEU A 135 4.49 -6.98 -29.33
C LEU A 135 3.92 -5.91 -30.24
N ARG A 136 3.82 -6.15 -31.55
CA ARG A 136 3.28 -5.18 -32.52
C ARG A 136 1.95 -5.64 -33.09
N TYR A 137 0.98 -4.73 -33.12
CA TYR A 137 -0.31 -4.89 -33.79
C TYR A 137 -0.36 -4.00 -35.03
N TYR A 138 -0.33 -4.59 -36.22
CA TYR A 138 -0.29 -3.87 -37.49
C TYR A 138 -1.69 -3.57 -38.07
N PHE A 139 -1.87 -2.39 -38.65
CA PHE A 139 -3.00 -2.05 -39.51
C PHE A 139 -2.53 -2.09 -40.97
N PHE A 140 -3.19 -2.86 -41.84
CA PHE A 140 -2.69 -3.08 -43.20
C PHE A 140 -3.72 -2.73 -44.27
N ALA A 141 -3.22 -2.24 -45.41
CA ALA A 141 -4.07 -1.72 -46.50
C ALA A 141 -4.53 -2.80 -47.50
N SER A 142 -3.85 -3.96 -47.55
CA SER A 142 -4.09 -5.03 -48.55
C SER A 142 -4.81 -6.26 -47.98
N ASP A 143 -5.50 -7.02 -48.81
CA ASP A 143 -6.28 -8.19 -48.37
C ASP A 143 -5.42 -9.45 -48.11
N ALA A 144 -4.11 -9.38 -48.39
CA ALA A 144 -3.25 -10.55 -48.46
C ALA A 144 -2.40 -10.78 -47.21
N GLN A 145 -1.54 -9.82 -46.82
CA GLN A 145 -0.61 -9.86 -45.68
C GLN A 145 -0.17 -8.43 -45.26
N PRO A 146 0.21 -8.21 -43.99
CA PRO A 146 0.79 -6.94 -43.55
C PRO A 146 2.17 -6.69 -44.17
N ASN A 147 2.38 -5.49 -44.70
CA ASN A 147 3.69 -4.97 -45.07
C ASN A 147 4.37 -4.36 -43.84
N ARG A 148 5.17 -5.15 -43.13
CA ARG A 148 5.80 -4.75 -41.86
C ARG A 148 6.85 -3.64 -41.98
N ALA A 149 7.21 -3.25 -43.20
CA ALA A 149 8.09 -2.13 -43.46
C ALA A 149 7.34 -0.79 -43.58
N THR A 150 6.04 -0.81 -43.88
CA THR A 150 5.28 0.42 -44.19
C THR A 150 3.96 0.56 -43.46
N ASP A 151 3.38 -0.55 -43.01
CA ASP A 151 2.07 -0.57 -42.38
C ASP A 151 2.17 -0.07 -40.93
N PRO A 152 1.33 0.89 -40.52
CA PRO A 152 1.39 1.45 -39.17
C PRO A 152 1.02 0.41 -38.12
N TYR A 153 1.56 0.55 -36.91
CA TYR A 153 1.31 -0.37 -35.82
C TYR A 153 1.20 0.32 -34.45
N VAL A 154 0.59 -0.37 -33.50
CA VAL A 154 0.69 -0.06 -32.06
C VAL A 154 1.58 -1.12 -31.40
N SER A 155 2.38 -0.73 -30.41
CA SER A 155 3.31 -1.61 -29.71
C SER A 155 2.90 -1.89 -28.25
N LEU A 156 3.47 -2.94 -27.68
CA LEU A 156 3.50 -3.19 -26.24
C LEU A 156 4.86 -3.76 -25.86
N ASP A 157 5.55 -3.08 -24.95
CA ASP A 157 6.85 -3.51 -24.42
C ASP A 157 6.69 -4.68 -23.44
N MET A 158 7.57 -5.66 -23.58
CA MET A 158 7.57 -6.89 -22.81
C MET A 158 9.00 -7.32 -22.48
N THR A 159 9.17 -8.19 -21.47
CA THR A 159 10.45 -8.82 -21.15
C THR A 159 10.30 -10.34 -21.18
N TYR A 160 11.31 -11.07 -21.64
CA TYR A 160 11.34 -12.53 -21.66
C TYR A 160 12.51 -13.06 -20.81
N ASP A 161 12.33 -14.17 -20.11
CA ASP A 161 13.39 -14.97 -19.51
C ASP A 161 13.41 -16.35 -20.17
N ALA A 162 14.41 -16.60 -21.00
CA ALA A 162 14.57 -17.87 -21.69
C ALA A 162 14.86 -19.06 -20.76
N THR A 163 15.28 -18.81 -19.51
CA THR A 163 15.57 -19.86 -18.52
C THR A 163 14.28 -20.50 -18.00
N SER A 164 13.31 -19.66 -17.63
CA SER A 164 12.00 -20.07 -17.17
C SER A 164 10.98 -20.21 -18.30
N GLY A 165 11.27 -19.58 -19.45
CA GLY A 165 10.31 -19.32 -20.53
C GLY A 165 9.22 -18.34 -20.12
N ALA A 166 9.39 -17.62 -19.01
CA ALA A 166 8.46 -16.60 -18.55
C ALA A 166 8.57 -15.33 -19.40
N TRP A 167 7.46 -14.62 -19.56
CA TRP A 167 7.46 -13.26 -20.10
C TRP A 167 6.73 -12.32 -19.18
N SER A 168 6.96 -11.02 -19.32
CA SER A 168 6.26 -10.03 -18.52
C SER A 168 5.92 -8.77 -19.28
N VAL A 169 4.87 -8.09 -18.82
CA VAL A 169 4.45 -6.77 -19.32
C VAL A 169 4.63 -5.78 -18.19
N VAL A 170 5.32 -4.67 -18.46
CA VAL A 170 5.34 -3.54 -17.54
C VAL A 170 4.07 -2.75 -17.78
N THR A 171 3.17 -2.75 -16.81
CA THR A 171 2.04 -1.82 -16.79
C THR A 171 2.46 -0.53 -16.13
N ALA A 172 1.84 0.57 -16.55
CA ALA A 172 1.89 1.78 -15.73
C ALA A 172 1.18 1.46 -14.40
N PRO A 173 1.75 1.79 -13.23
CA PRO A 173 1.00 1.75 -11.98
C PRO A 173 -0.31 2.51 -12.15
N GLU A 174 -1.39 1.96 -11.60
CA GLU A 174 -2.60 2.76 -11.40
C GLU A 174 -2.20 4.03 -10.62
N PRO A 175 -2.66 5.22 -11.05
CA PRO A 175 -2.26 6.45 -10.41
C PRO A 175 -2.72 6.45 -8.96
N VAL A 176 -1.77 6.36 -8.03
CA VAL A 176 -2.07 6.44 -6.60
C VAL A 176 -2.34 7.90 -6.25
N THR A 177 -3.52 8.15 -5.67
CA THR A 177 -3.85 9.47 -5.14
C THR A 177 -3.26 9.65 -3.75
N VAL A 178 -2.66 10.82 -3.49
CA VAL A 178 -2.08 11.12 -2.17
C VAL A 178 -2.83 12.29 -1.54
N GLU A 179 -3.48 12.03 -0.41
CA GLU A 179 -4.15 13.01 0.42
C GLU A 179 -3.37 13.23 1.73
N ARG A 180 -3.61 14.37 2.38
CA ARG A 180 -2.99 14.67 3.68
C ARG A 180 -4.03 15.12 4.68
N ILE A 181 -3.94 14.57 5.88
CA ILE A 181 -4.68 15.01 7.06
C ILE A 181 -3.67 15.58 8.04
N ALA A 182 -3.75 16.89 8.26
CA ALA A 182 -2.88 17.61 9.18
C ALA A 182 -3.60 18.82 9.75
N GLY A 183 -3.36 19.11 11.03
CA GLY A 183 -3.73 20.37 11.66
C GLY A 183 -2.50 21.20 12.06
N ALA A 184 -2.73 22.35 12.70
CA ALA A 184 -1.65 23.20 13.20
C ALA A 184 -0.82 22.53 14.32
N ASN A 185 -1.39 21.52 14.97
CA ASN A 185 -0.76 20.69 15.98
C ASN A 185 -1.47 19.32 16.03
N ARG A 186 -0.98 18.42 16.89
CA ARG A 186 -1.52 17.06 17.06
C ARG A 186 -3.01 16.99 17.43
N PHE A 187 -3.51 17.95 18.18
CA PHE A 187 -4.92 18.01 18.58
C PHE A 187 -5.79 18.32 17.36
N ASP A 188 -5.36 19.28 16.54
CA ASP A 188 -6.04 19.64 15.30
C ASP A 188 -5.91 18.55 14.24
N THR A 189 -4.79 17.81 14.19
CA THR A 189 -4.66 16.62 13.34
C THR A 189 -5.64 15.53 13.77
N ALA A 190 -5.77 15.26 15.07
CA ALA A 190 -6.76 14.30 15.58
C ALA A 190 -8.20 14.73 15.24
N VAL A 191 -8.51 16.03 15.35
CA VAL A 191 -9.79 16.59 14.87
C VAL A 191 -9.97 16.35 13.37
N GLY A 192 -8.95 16.59 12.54
CA GLY A 192 -8.98 16.33 11.10
C GLY A 192 -9.23 14.86 10.76
N VAL A 193 -8.60 13.94 11.50
CA VAL A 193 -8.85 12.49 11.35
C VAL A 193 -10.30 12.16 11.70
N SER A 194 -10.85 12.76 12.76
CA SER A 194 -12.22 12.50 13.20
C SER A 194 -13.32 13.04 12.27
N GLN A 195 -13.00 13.94 11.33
CA GLN A 195 -14.00 14.47 10.38
C GLN A 195 -14.56 13.41 9.42
N ALA A 196 -13.88 12.26 9.28
CA ALA A 196 -14.41 11.13 8.51
C ALA A 196 -15.61 10.45 9.21
N PHE A 197 -15.76 10.64 10.53
CA PHE A 197 -16.84 10.04 11.31
C PHE A 197 -18.06 10.96 11.31
N GLN A 198 -19.24 10.35 11.10
CA GLN A 198 -20.51 11.07 11.09
C GLN A 198 -20.92 11.50 12.51
N PRO A 199 -21.70 12.58 12.66
CA PRO A 199 -22.33 12.93 13.94
C PRO A 199 -23.19 11.79 14.49
N GLY A 200 -23.31 11.71 15.82
CA GLY A 200 -24.10 10.70 16.53
C GLY A 200 -23.37 9.39 16.81
N VAL A 201 -22.02 9.40 16.85
CA VAL A 201 -21.23 8.22 17.22
C VAL A 201 -21.62 7.70 18.61
N GLU A 202 -21.55 6.40 18.83
CA GLU A 202 -21.83 5.83 20.16
C GLU A 202 -20.87 6.37 21.22
N ARG A 203 -19.61 6.56 20.81
CA ARG A 203 -18.50 6.78 21.73
C ARG A 203 -17.43 7.67 21.10
N VAL A 204 -16.65 8.35 21.94
CA VAL A 204 -15.35 8.94 21.56
C VAL A 204 -14.34 8.59 22.65
N TYR A 205 -13.13 8.21 22.26
CA TYR A 205 -12.01 8.08 23.17
C TYR A 205 -11.22 9.40 23.22
N VAL A 206 -10.90 9.86 24.43
CA VAL A 206 -10.09 11.07 24.66
C VAL A 206 -8.85 10.69 25.46
N ALA A 207 -7.69 10.80 24.83
CA ALA A 207 -6.40 10.50 25.46
C ALA A 207 -5.50 11.74 25.51
N THR A 208 -4.47 11.74 26.35
CA THR A 208 -3.48 12.82 26.32
C THR A 208 -2.67 12.79 25.02
N GLY A 209 -2.47 13.96 24.41
CA GLY A 209 -1.54 14.14 23.28
C GLY A 209 -0.09 14.40 23.70
N ASP A 210 0.17 14.50 25.01
CA ASP A 210 1.52 14.73 25.58
C ASP A 210 2.31 13.42 25.70
N GLY A 211 1.61 12.29 25.72
CA GLY A 211 2.17 10.93 25.63
C GLY A 211 1.55 10.14 24.49
N TYR A 212 1.97 8.88 24.33
CA TYR A 212 1.49 8.00 23.24
C TYR A 212 0.76 6.74 23.72
N ALA A 213 1.18 6.16 24.85
CA ALA A 213 0.80 4.80 25.23
C ALA A 213 -0.72 4.61 25.42
N ASP A 214 -1.37 5.59 26.06
CA ASP A 214 -2.80 5.59 26.31
C ASP A 214 -3.58 5.69 24.98
N ALA A 215 -3.16 6.58 24.07
CA ALA A 215 -3.79 6.75 22.77
C ALA A 215 -3.61 5.52 21.85
N LEU A 216 -2.40 4.94 21.81
CA LEU A 216 -2.13 3.74 20.99
C LEU A 216 -3.00 2.55 21.42
N SER A 217 -3.15 2.35 22.73
CA SER A 217 -4.02 1.28 23.25
C SER A 217 -5.49 1.53 22.93
N ALA A 218 -5.89 2.81 22.88
CA ALA A 218 -7.26 3.20 22.55
C ALA A 218 -7.57 3.05 21.06
N SER A 219 -6.58 3.11 20.16
CA SER A 219 -6.80 3.07 18.71
C SER A 219 -7.45 1.78 18.22
N ALA A 220 -6.99 0.61 18.70
CA ALA A 220 -7.62 -0.67 18.36
C ALA A 220 -9.05 -0.78 18.92
N ALA A 221 -9.26 -0.34 20.16
CA ALA A 221 -10.60 -0.28 20.77
C ALA A 221 -11.53 0.71 20.04
N ALA A 222 -11.00 1.84 19.57
CA ALA A 222 -11.75 2.82 18.80
C ALA A 222 -12.13 2.27 17.42
N ALA A 223 -11.23 1.51 16.78
CA ALA A 223 -11.54 0.79 15.55
C ALA A 223 -12.66 -0.26 15.75
N HIS A 224 -12.58 -1.07 16.81
CA HIS A 224 -13.62 -2.05 17.19
C HIS A 224 -15.03 -1.42 17.25
N PHE A 225 -15.16 -0.23 17.83
CA PHE A 225 -16.44 0.47 17.92
C PHE A 225 -16.78 1.35 16.70
N GLY A 226 -15.90 1.50 15.72
CA GLY A 226 -16.13 2.43 14.61
C GLY A 226 -16.12 3.90 15.00
N VAL A 227 -15.30 4.29 15.99
CA VAL A 227 -15.32 5.63 16.62
C VAL A 227 -13.96 6.34 16.60
N PRO A 228 -13.92 7.69 16.72
CA PRO A 228 -12.65 8.39 16.69
C PRO A 228 -11.93 8.41 18.05
N VAL A 229 -10.61 8.59 17.97
CA VAL A 229 -9.76 9.01 19.09
C VAL A 229 -9.48 10.51 18.94
N LEU A 230 -9.78 11.28 19.97
CA LEU A 230 -9.39 12.68 20.09
C LEU A 230 -8.30 12.84 21.15
N LEU A 231 -7.53 13.92 21.03
CA LEU A 231 -6.43 14.22 21.93
C LEU A 231 -6.73 15.44 22.79
N THR A 232 -6.27 15.43 24.04
CA THR A 232 -6.36 16.55 24.99
C THR A 232 -4.98 16.88 25.55
N ARG A 233 -4.79 18.08 26.11
CA ARG A 233 -3.65 18.32 27.02
C ARG A 233 -3.95 17.68 28.37
N ALA A 234 -2.91 17.48 29.18
CA ALA A 234 -3.07 16.93 30.52
C ALA A 234 -4.12 17.66 31.39
N SER A 235 -4.20 18.99 31.30
CA SER A 235 -5.07 19.81 32.17
C SER A 235 -6.08 20.69 31.43
N GLU A 236 -6.22 20.51 30.12
CA GLU A 236 -7.06 21.38 29.28
C GLU A 236 -7.52 20.62 28.03
N VAL A 237 -8.81 20.73 27.71
CA VAL A 237 -9.34 20.29 26.42
C VAL A 237 -9.22 21.45 25.42
N PRO A 238 -8.43 21.32 24.33
CA PRO A 238 -8.32 22.37 23.33
C PRO A 238 -9.69 22.76 22.74
N ALA A 239 -9.86 24.04 22.40
CA ALA A 239 -11.12 24.55 21.86
C ALA A 239 -11.56 23.83 20.57
N SER A 240 -10.62 23.45 19.70
CA SER A 240 -10.90 22.66 18.49
C SER A 240 -11.45 21.27 18.81
N VAL A 241 -10.96 20.64 19.87
CA VAL A 241 -11.40 19.33 20.34
C VAL A 241 -12.79 19.43 20.98
N ILE A 242 -13.07 20.49 21.75
CA ILE A 242 -14.42 20.78 22.25
C ILE A 242 -15.41 20.97 21.11
N ALA A 243 -15.05 21.77 20.09
CA ALA A 243 -15.89 21.99 18.92
C ALA A 243 -16.18 20.66 18.20
N GLU A 244 -15.17 19.79 18.09
CA GLU A 244 -15.33 18.52 17.41
C GLU A 244 -16.17 17.51 18.20
N ILE A 245 -16.02 17.44 19.52
CA ILE A 245 -16.91 16.62 20.36
C ILE A 245 -18.36 17.12 20.24
N ASN A 246 -18.58 18.44 20.18
CA ASN A 246 -19.90 19.01 19.95
C ASN A 246 -20.46 18.69 18.55
N ARG A 247 -19.61 18.56 17.52
CA ARG A 247 -20.02 18.11 16.18
C ARG A 247 -20.39 16.63 16.20
N LEU A 248 -19.56 15.79 16.81
CA LEU A 248 -19.73 14.34 16.89
C LEU A 248 -20.90 13.92 17.78
N ARG A 249 -21.24 14.71 18.81
CA ARG A 249 -22.31 14.43 19.79
C ARG A 249 -22.35 12.97 20.30
N PRO A 250 -21.24 12.45 20.88
CA PRO A 250 -21.18 11.05 21.33
C PRO A 250 -22.14 10.74 22.48
N ALA A 251 -22.67 9.51 22.54
CA ALA A 251 -23.42 9.07 23.72
C ALA A 251 -22.51 8.86 24.95
N LYS A 252 -21.25 8.43 24.73
CA LYS A 252 -20.24 8.20 25.77
C LYS A 252 -18.88 8.83 25.42
N ILE A 253 -18.30 9.58 26.34
CA ILE A 253 -16.91 10.04 26.25
C ILE A 253 -16.06 9.19 27.19
N VAL A 254 -15.04 8.53 26.66
CA VAL A 254 -14.11 7.69 27.43
C VAL A 254 -12.78 8.39 27.55
N ILE A 255 -12.46 8.86 28.75
CA ILE A 255 -11.13 9.39 29.05
C ILE A 255 -10.18 8.21 29.23
N VAL A 256 -9.09 8.20 28.46
CA VAL A 256 -8.07 7.17 28.51
C VAL A 256 -6.85 7.71 29.25
N GLY A 257 -6.46 7.00 30.31
CA GLY A 257 -5.41 7.42 31.23
C GLY A 257 -5.93 7.80 32.61
N SER A 258 -5.05 7.68 33.60
CA SER A 258 -5.34 8.11 34.97
C SER A 258 -5.39 9.64 35.08
N THR A 259 -5.74 10.15 36.26
CA THR A 259 -5.71 11.58 36.55
C THR A 259 -4.31 12.21 36.46
N ALA A 260 -3.25 11.39 36.41
CA ALA A 260 -1.89 11.87 36.15
C ALA A 260 -1.62 12.16 34.66
N SER A 261 -2.33 11.48 33.74
CA SER A 261 -2.23 11.72 32.30
C SER A 261 -3.23 12.76 31.81
N VAL A 262 -4.46 12.69 32.33
CA VAL A 262 -5.58 13.58 31.98
C VAL A 262 -6.30 13.93 33.26
N ASP A 263 -6.15 15.16 33.75
CA ASP A 263 -6.58 15.54 35.08
C ASP A 263 -8.11 15.58 35.27
N ALA A 264 -8.54 15.92 36.49
CA ALA A 264 -9.96 16.04 36.82
C ALA A 264 -10.62 17.29 36.20
N GLY A 265 -9.86 18.31 35.83
CA GLY A 265 -10.34 19.52 35.16
C GLY A 265 -10.81 19.23 33.74
N VAL A 266 -10.06 18.40 33.00
CA VAL A 266 -10.50 17.86 31.69
C VAL A 266 -11.80 17.08 31.83
N GLU A 267 -11.89 16.17 32.81
CA GLU A 267 -13.12 15.40 33.04
C GLU A 267 -14.32 16.28 33.38
N THR A 268 -14.10 17.30 34.21
CA THR A 268 -15.14 18.28 34.55
C THR A 268 -15.59 19.06 33.32
N THR A 269 -14.65 19.47 32.46
CA THR A 269 -14.94 20.18 31.21
C THR A 269 -15.80 19.31 30.29
N LEU A 270 -15.43 18.04 30.10
CA LEU A 270 -16.16 17.10 29.25
C LEU A 270 -17.58 16.86 29.78
N LYS A 271 -17.77 16.66 31.09
CA LYS A 271 -19.10 16.46 31.70
C LYS A 271 -20.04 17.67 31.52
N ASN A 272 -19.49 18.87 31.38
CA ASN A 272 -20.26 20.12 31.28
C ASN A 272 -20.60 20.54 29.84
N LEU A 273 -20.35 19.68 28.84
CA LEU A 273 -20.75 19.95 27.45
C LEU A 273 -22.28 20.03 27.33
N SER A 274 -22.77 20.82 26.38
CA SER A 274 -24.17 21.26 26.26
C SER A 274 -25.13 20.24 25.64
N PHE A 275 -24.78 18.96 25.61
CA PHE A 275 -25.62 17.86 25.10
C PHE A 275 -25.60 16.66 26.04
N THR A 276 -26.62 15.81 25.99
CA THR A 276 -26.71 14.61 26.83
C THR A 276 -25.65 13.58 26.43
N HIS A 277 -24.79 13.19 27.38
CA HIS A 277 -23.78 12.15 27.22
C HIS A 277 -23.34 11.64 28.61
N THR A 278 -22.55 10.58 28.63
CA THR A 278 -21.88 10.09 29.84
C THR A 278 -20.37 10.25 29.70
N VAL A 279 -19.67 10.41 30.82
CA VAL A 279 -18.20 10.46 30.86
C VAL A 279 -17.71 9.33 31.76
N SER A 280 -16.80 8.50 31.23
CA SER A 280 -16.13 7.42 31.96
C SER A 280 -14.63 7.53 31.80
N ARG A 281 -13.86 6.90 32.70
CA ARG A 281 -12.40 6.91 32.66
C ARG A 281 -11.84 5.49 32.69
N LEU A 282 -10.95 5.17 31.76
CA LEU A 282 -10.15 3.96 31.71
C LEU A 282 -8.69 4.34 31.99
N GLY A 283 -8.33 4.36 33.27
CA GLY A 283 -7.00 4.73 33.75
C GLY A 283 -6.43 3.70 34.70
N GLY A 284 -5.20 3.28 34.44
CA GLY A 284 -4.44 2.37 35.29
C GLY A 284 -3.36 3.03 36.13
N VAL A 285 -2.74 2.24 37.01
CA VAL A 285 -1.57 2.67 37.79
C VAL A 285 -0.34 2.90 36.90
N ASN A 286 -0.34 2.32 35.70
CA ASN A 286 0.67 2.53 34.66
C ASN A 286 0.06 2.21 33.28
N ARG A 287 0.82 2.44 32.21
CA ARG A 287 0.39 2.23 30.82
C ARG A 287 -0.07 0.80 30.49
N TYR A 288 0.50 -0.19 31.16
CA TYR A 288 0.15 -1.60 30.94
C TYR A 288 -1.21 -1.92 31.58
N ASP A 289 -1.44 -1.40 32.79
CA ASP A 289 -2.75 -1.49 33.45
C ASP A 289 -3.85 -0.73 32.69
N THR A 290 -3.54 0.46 32.18
CA THR A 290 -4.46 1.22 31.30
C THR A 290 -4.80 0.40 30.05
N SER A 291 -3.79 -0.16 29.36
CA SER A 291 -3.99 -0.98 28.16
C SER A 291 -4.89 -2.19 28.41
N ARG A 292 -4.69 -2.93 29.51
CA ARG A 292 -5.56 -4.06 29.89
C ARG A 292 -7.00 -3.65 30.20
N LYS A 293 -7.20 -2.50 30.84
CA LYS A 293 -8.54 -1.94 31.10
C LYS A 293 -9.27 -1.54 29.83
N ILE A 294 -8.55 -0.98 28.85
CA ILE A 294 -9.11 -0.67 27.54
C ILE A 294 -9.50 -1.95 26.82
N ALA A 295 -8.61 -2.95 26.80
CA ALA A 295 -8.91 -4.25 26.18
C ALA A 295 -10.13 -4.91 26.81
N ALA A 296 -10.25 -4.90 28.14
CA ALA A 296 -11.39 -5.47 28.84
C ALA A 296 -12.71 -4.71 28.60
N ASP A 297 -12.70 -3.37 28.54
CA ASP A 297 -13.89 -2.56 28.24
C ASP A 297 -14.36 -2.71 26.79
N ALA A 298 -13.42 -2.84 25.85
CA ALA A 298 -13.74 -2.89 24.43
C ALA A 298 -14.16 -4.28 23.96
N PHE A 299 -13.35 -5.30 24.25
CA PHE A 299 -13.55 -6.63 23.67
C PHE A 299 -14.35 -7.54 24.60
N GLY A 300 -14.35 -7.30 25.91
CA GLY A 300 -15.07 -8.13 26.87
C GLY A 300 -14.44 -9.52 27.08
N ALA A 301 -15.04 -10.33 27.96
CA ALA A 301 -14.47 -11.63 28.32
C ALA A 301 -14.89 -12.73 27.33
N GLY A 302 -13.92 -13.52 26.84
CA GLY A 302 -14.14 -14.67 25.97
C GLY A 302 -14.56 -14.34 24.53
N ASN A 303 -14.29 -13.13 24.07
CA ASN A 303 -14.79 -12.61 22.79
C ASN A 303 -13.70 -12.35 21.75
N THR A 304 -12.42 -12.57 22.08
CA THR A 304 -11.32 -12.32 21.14
C THR A 304 -10.32 -13.46 21.12
N ASP A 305 -10.19 -14.11 19.97
CA ASP A 305 -9.29 -15.26 19.77
C ASP A 305 -7.84 -14.83 19.61
N SER A 306 -7.58 -13.58 19.23
CA SER A 306 -6.25 -13.08 18.88
C SER A 306 -5.94 -11.76 19.57
N ALA A 307 -4.68 -11.53 19.95
CA ALA A 307 -4.23 -10.25 20.48
C ALA A 307 -2.83 -9.89 19.97
N TYR A 308 -2.59 -8.58 19.75
CA TYR A 308 -1.24 -8.08 19.58
C TYR A 308 -0.59 -7.80 20.94
N ILE A 309 0.62 -8.29 21.15
CA ILE A 309 1.47 -7.93 22.29
C ILE A 309 2.55 -6.99 21.79
N VAL A 310 2.59 -5.79 22.36
CA VAL A 310 3.47 -4.72 21.91
C VAL A 310 4.17 -4.06 23.08
N THR A 311 5.41 -3.63 22.89
CA THR A 311 6.13 -2.91 23.94
C THR A 311 5.48 -1.55 24.22
N GLY A 312 5.19 -1.27 25.49
CA GLY A 312 4.77 0.05 25.90
C GLY A 312 5.92 1.04 26.06
N LEU A 313 7.17 0.64 25.78
CA LEU A 313 8.37 1.49 25.94
C LEU A 313 8.69 2.34 24.70
N ASN A 314 8.05 2.05 23.57
CA ASN A 314 8.19 2.77 22.31
C ASN A 314 6.85 2.74 21.55
N PHE A 315 6.73 3.43 20.41
CA PHE A 315 5.45 3.64 19.72
C PHE A 315 5.30 3.06 18.29
N PRO A 316 6.35 2.96 17.43
CA PRO A 316 6.11 2.71 16.01
C PRO A 316 5.43 1.37 15.71
N ASP A 317 5.80 0.32 16.43
CA ASP A 317 5.25 -1.02 16.21
C ASP A 317 3.77 -1.07 16.62
N ALA A 318 3.39 -0.38 17.70
CA ALA A 318 2.00 -0.27 18.15
C ALA A 318 1.14 0.55 17.19
N LEU A 319 1.74 1.53 16.51
CA LEU A 319 1.05 2.36 15.53
C LEU A 319 0.62 1.54 14.30
N ALA A 320 1.48 0.63 13.82
CA ALA A 320 1.14 -0.32 12.76
C ALA A 320 0.23 -1.45 13.26
N ALA A 321 0.44 -1.94 14.48
CA ALA A 321 -0.35 -3.03 15.05
C ALA A 321 -1.82 -2.63 15.33
N SER A 322 -2.11 -1.36 15.57
CA SER A 322 -3.48 -0.91 15.92
C SER A 322 -4.52 -1.20 14.82
N PRO A 323 -4.36 -0.73 13.57
CA PRO A 323 -5.28 -1.09 12.50
C PRO A 323 -5.18 -2.57 12.10
N ALA A 324 -3.99 -3.17 12.19
CA ALA A 324 -3.83 -4.60 11.94
C ALA A 324 -4.63 -5.47 12.94
N ALA A 325 -4.78 -5.02 14.19
CA ALA A 325 -5.59 -5.71 15.20
C ALA A 325 -7.10 -5.67 14.88
N ALA A 326 -7.56 -4.61 14.20
CA ALA A 326 -8.95 -4.46 13.80
C ALA A 326 -9.39 -5.54 12.78
N GLN A 327 -8.45 -6.06 11.97
CA GLN A 327 -8.74 -7.12 10.98
C GLN A 327 -9.24 -8.43 11.58
N PHE A 328 -8.99 -8.66 12.86
CA PHE A 328 -9.48 -9.83 13.59
C PHE A 328 -10.24 -9.43 14.85
N ASP A 329 -10.71 -8.18 14.90
CA ASP A 329 -11.47 -7.62 16.01
C ASP A 329 -10.80 -7.79 17.39
N GLY A 330 -9.47 -7.61 17.44
CA GLY A 330 -8.68 -7.92 18.62
C GLY A 330 -7.97 -6.73 19.27
N PRO A 331 -7.54 -6.87 20.53
CA PRO A 331 -6.85 -5.83 21.26
C PRO A 331 -5.36 -5.70 20.91
N VAL A 332 -4.85 -4.49 21.13
CA VAL A 332 -3.42 -4.23 21.32
C VAL A 332 -3.14 -4.13 22.83
N VAL A 333 -2.38 -5.07 23.36
CA VAL A 333 -1.99 -5.13 24.78
C VAL A 333 -0.54 -4.69 24.95
N LEU A 334 -0.34 -3.60 25.70
CA LEU A 334 0.97 -3.06 26.01
C LEU A 334 1.62 -3.81 27.15
N VAL A 335 2.90 -4.14 26.99
CA VAL A 335 3.72 -4.84 27.99
C VAL A 335 5.05 -4.13 28.19
N ARG A 336 5.71 -4.34 29.34
CA ARG A 336 7.11 -3.95 29.50
C ARG A 336 7.97 -4.98 28.75
N GLY A 337 8.08 -4.80 27.44
CA GLY A 337 8.60 -5.86 26.58
C GLY A 337 10.08 -6.22 26.80
N THR A 338 10.85 -5.44 27.56
CA THR A 338 12.23 -5.80 27.94
C THR A 338 12.32 -6.72 29.16
N ASP A 339 11.20 -6.97 29.86
CA ASP A 339 11.18 -7.88 31.01
C ASP A 339 11.36 -9.34 30.54
N ALA A 340 11.85 -10.21 31.43
CA ALA A 340 12.10 -11.61 31.11
C ALA A 340 10.82 -12.43 30.89
N SER A 341 9.68 -11.97 31.42
CA SER A 341 8.37 -12.61 31.28
C SER A 341 7.27 -11.56 31.46
N LEU A 342 6.06 -11.88 31.00
CA LEU A 342 4.86 -11.09 31.27
C LEU A 342 4.49 -11.13 32.75
N ASP A 343 3.93 -10.02 33.22
CA ASP A 343 3.34 -9.95 34.55
C ASP A 343 2.05 -10.80 34.64
N THR A 344 1.72 -11.26 35.85
CA THR A 344 0.53 -12.09 36.10
C THR A 344 -0.77 -11.41 35.67
N ALA A 345 -0.84 -10.08 35.75
CA ALA A 345 -2.03 -9.33 35.36
C ALA A 345 -2.28 -9.37 33.85
N THR A 346 -1.21 -9.38 33.05
CA THR A 346 -1.25 -9.51 31.60
C THR A 346 -1.66 -10.91 31.19
N MET A 347 -1.06 -11.94 31.80
CA MET A 347 -1.48 -13.33 31.57
C MET A 347 -2.96 -13.53 31.91
N SER A 348 -3.41 -12.99 33.04
CA SER A 348 -4.82 -13.05 33.44
C SER A 348 -5.74 -12.31 32.47
N ALA A 349 -5.31 -11.14 31.97
CA ALA A 349 -6.07 -10.39 30.98
C ALA A 349 -6.21 -11.16 29.66
N LEU A 350 -5.14 -11.74 29.12
CA LEU A 350 -5.20 -12.56 27.90
C LEU A 350 -6.14 -13.76 28.06
N ASN A 351 -6.05 -14.46 29.19
CA ASN A 351 -6.95 -15.57 29.50
C ASN A 351 -8.41 -15.11 29.63
N THR A 352 -8.67 -13.98 30.29
CA THR A 352 -10.03 -13.44 30.46
C THR A 352 -10.64 -13.03 29.13
N LEU A 353 -9.83 -12.45 28.23
CA LEU A 353 -10.22 -12.04 26.89
C LEU A 353 -10.54 -13.24 25.98
N GLY A 354 -10.06 -14.44 26.32
CA GLY A 354 -10.23 -15.66 25.51
C GLY A 354 -9.17 -15.84 24.43
N VAL A 355 -8.01 -15.18 24.56
CA VAL A 355 -6.96 -15.20 23.54
C VAL A 355 -6.41 -16.62 23.39
N GLU A 356 -6.31 -17.09 22.15
CA GLU A 356 -5.69 -18.36 21.76
C GLU A 356 -4.44 -18.13 20.89
N LYS A 357 -4.44 -17.05 20.10
CA LYS A 357 -3.35 -16.67 19.20
C LYS A 357 -2.74 -15.34 19.62
N VAL A 358 -1.42 -15.27 19.60
CA VAL A 358 -0.68 -14.08 20.00
C VAL A 358 0.18 -13.60 18.84
N LYS A 359 0.03 -12.34 18.46
CA LYS A 359 0.90 -11.69 17.49
C LYS A 359 1.87 -10.75 18.23
N LEU A 360 3.17 -11.02 18.18
CA LEU A 360 4.18 -10.13 18.78
C LEU A 360 4.57 -9.05 17.77
N ALA A 361 4.47 -7.77 18.13
CA ALA A 361 4.94 -6.68 17.27
C ALA A 361 6.36 -6.25 17.67
N GLY A 362 7.30 -6.36 16.73
CA GLY A 362 8.69 -5.95 16.90
C GLY A 362 9.66 -7.10 17.23
N THR A 363 10.95 -6.79 17.21
CA THR A 363 12.03 -7.76 17.45
C THR A 363 12.10 -8.17 18.93
N SER A 364 13.01 -9.11 19.26
CA SER A 364 13.30 -9.50 20.63
C SER A 364 13.82 -8.35 21.52
N ALA A 365 14.27 -7.24 20.93
CA ALA A 365 14.63 -6.03 21.67
C ALA A 365 13.39 -5.22 22.10
N ALA A 366 12.27 -5.34 21.39
CA ALA A 366 11.01 -4.70 21.73
C ALA A 366 10.20 -5.56 22.71
N VAL A 367 10.00 -6.84 22.37
CA VAL A 367 9.32 -7.85 23.20
C VAL A 367 10.26 -9.05 23.34
N SER A 368 10.77 -9.29 24.54
CA SER A 368 11.88 -10.19 24.82
C SER A 368 11.61 -11.63 24.37
N ALA A 369 12.68 -12.37 24.12
CA ALA A 369 12.59 -13.80 23.83
C ALA A 369 12.04 -14.60 25.03
N GLY A 370 12.20 -14.10 26.26
CA GLY A 370 11.63 -14.74 27.45
C GLY A 370 10.10 -14.57 27.51
N ILE A 371 9.58 -13.41 27.12
CA ILE A 371 8.13 -13.19 26.96
C ILE A 371 7.57 -14.09 25.86
N GLU A 372 8.24 -14.17 24.70
CA GLU A 372 7.84 -15.06 23.61
C GLU A 372 7.79 -16.52 24.05
N ALA A 373 8.86 -17.03 24.68
CA ALA A 373 8.91 -18.40 25.17
C ALA A 373 7.83 -18.71 26.22
N GLN A 374 7.45 -17.73 27.06
CA GLN A 374 6.34 -17.88 28.01
C GLN A 374 4.99 -18.01 27.29
N LEU A 375 4.79 -17.24 26.21
CA LEU A 375 3.56 -17.25 25.43
C LEU A 375 3.46 -18.50 24.54
N ASP A 376 4.56 -18.94 23.93
CA ASP A 376 4.64 -20.16 23.09
C ASP A 376 4.21 -21.43 23.85
N ALA A 377 4.37 -21.43 25.17
CA ALA A 377 3.94 -22.55 26.00
C ALA A 377 2.41 -22.66 26.13
N LEU A 378 1.66 -21.62 25.78
CA LEU A 378 0.23 -21.47 26.10
C LEU A 378 -0.64 -21.02 24.92
N TYR A 379 -0.07 -20.37 23.91
CA TYR A 379 -0.77 -19.75 22.78
C TYR A 379 -0.06 -20.10 21.46
N ASP A 380 -0.78 -19.95 20.34
CA ASP A 380 -0.18 -19.95 19.00
C ASP A 380 0.47 -18.58 18.74
N VAL A 381 1.80 -18.50 18.82
CA VAL A 381 2.52 -17.22 18.74
C VAL A 381 3.13 -17.01 17.35
N LYS A 382 2.90 -15.82 16.78
CA LYS A 382 3.60 -15.32 15.59
C LYS A 382 4.29 -14.01 15.89
N ARG A 383 5.60 -13.94 15.70
CA ARG A 383 6.35 -12.68 15.77
C ARG A 383 6.39 -11.98 14.41
N ASN A 384 5.91 -10.74 14.41
CA ASN A 384 5.96 -9.83 13.27
C ASN A 384 7.03 -8.77 13.53
N ALA A 385 8.21 -8.95 12.93
CA ALA A 385 9.37 -8.09 13.17
C ALA A 385 10.20 -7.87 11.91
N GLY A 386 10.57 -6.63 11.65
CA GLY A 386 11.55 -6.26 10.63
C GLY A 386 12.87 -5.80 11.25
N VAL A 387 13.87 -5.55 10.39
CA VAL A 387 15.20 -5.08 10.83
C VAL A 387 15.19 -3.67 11.44
N ASN A 388 14.14 -2.91 11.19
CA ASN A 388 13.88 -1.59 11.78
C ASN A 388 12.37 -1.34 11.84
N ARG A 389 11.96 -0.22 12.47
CA ARG A 389 10.54 0.13 12.67
C ARG A 389 9.69 0.19 11.40
N PHE A 390 10.30 0.59 10.28
CA PHE A 390 9.60 0.71 9.00
C PHE A 390 9.36 -0.69 8.41
N GLU A 391 10.38 -1.55 8.42
CA GLU A 391 10.23 -2.95 8.01
C GLU A 391 9.28 -3.71 8.94
N THR A 392 9.30 -3.43 10.25
CA THR A 392 8.33 -4.01 11.19
C THR A 392 6.90 -3.62 10.80
N SER A 393 6.66 -2.37 10.40
CA SER A 393 5.32 -1.99 9.91
C SER A 393 4.92 -2.72 8.64
N VAL A 394 5.86 -3.00 7.72
CA VAL A 394 5.58 -3.83 6.54
C VAL A 394 5.22 -5.26 6.93
N VAL A 395 5.98 -5.89 7.83
CA VAL A 395 5.70 -7.26 8.28
C VAL A 395 4.35 -7.36 9.00
N ILE A 396 4.01 -6.38 9.84
CA ILE A 396 2.71 -6.33 10.52
C ILE A 396 1.57 -6.19 9.52
N ASN A 397 1.66 -5.25 8.58
CA ASN A 397 0.58 -5.02 7.61
C ASN A 397 0.44 -6.19 6.63
N ASN A 398 1.52 -6.75 6.10
CA ASN A 398 1.45 -7.91 5.20
C ASN A 398 0.97 -9.20 5.90
N ASP A 399 1.02 -9.27 7.23
CA ASP A 399 0.41 -10.36 8.01
C ASP A 399 -1.10 -10.17 8.22
N ALA A 400 -1.57 -8.92 8.23
CA ALA A 400 -2.95 -8.59 8.52
C ALA A 400 -3.82 -8.33 7.28
N PHE A 401 -3.23 -7.83 6.21
CA PHE A 401 -3.91 -7.41 4.98
C PHE A 401 -3.40 -8.20 3.78
N THR A 402 -4.30 -8.66 2.93
CA THR A 402 -3.98 -9.27 1.62
C THR A 402 -4.30 -8.34 0.44
N GLU A 403 -5.18 -7.37 0.67
CA GLU A 403 -5.56 -6.30 -0.25
C GLU A 403 -5.99 -5.08 0.57
N ALA A 404 -5.91 -3.88 -0.01
CA ALA A 404 -6.44 -2.65 0.58
C ALA A 404 -6.62 -1.56 -0.48
N ASP A 405 -7.75 -0.87 -0.49
CA ASP A 405 -7.97 0.28 -1.38
C ASP A 405 -7.16 1.51 -0.93
N THR A 406 -7.04 1.68 0.39
CA THR A 406 -6.40 2.83 1.04
C THR A 406 -5.23 2.37 1.92
N ALA A 407 -4.12 3.12 1.94
CA ALA A 407 -3.07 2.96 2.94
C ALA A 407 -2.79 4.28 3.67
N TYR A 408 -2.48 4.18 4.95
CA TYR A 408 -2.09 5.30 5.78
C TYR A 408 -0.57 5.35 5.95
N LEU A 409 0.02 6.54 5.77
CA LEU A 409 1.42 6.77 6.07
C LEU A 409 1.55 7.70 7.27
N ALA A 410 2.30 7.25 8.26
CA ALA A 410 2.68 8.05 9.41
C ALA A 410 4.20 8.03 9.58
N THR A 411 4.78 9.04 10.23
CA THR A 411 6.21 9.00 10.50
C THR A 411 6.53 8.00 11.60
N GLY A 412 7.56 7.19 11.39
CA GLY A 412 8.09 6.32 12.45
C GLY A 412 9.07 7.05 13.37
N ILE A 413 9.39 8.33 13.14
CA ILE A 413 10.42 9.08 13.88
C ILE A 413 9.84 9.80 15.10
N ASN A 414 8.72 10.48 14.92
CA ASN A 414 7.93 11.11 15.98
C ASN A 414 6.52 10.49 16.00
N PHE A 415 5.76 10.67 17.08
CA PHE A 415 4.43 10.06 17.23
C PHE A 415 3.21 10.99 17.18
N PRO A 416 3.31 12.33 17.36
CA PRO A 416 2.17 13.11 17.84
C PRO A 416 1.01 13.16 16.84
N ASP A 417 1.29 13.14 15.55
CA ASP A 417 0.28 13.35 14.51
C ASP A 417 -0.47 12.06 14.10
N ALA A 418 0.04 10.89 14.49
CA ALA A 418 -0.49 9.61 14.02
C ALA A 418 -1.35 8.86 15.05
N LEU A 419 -1.36 9.30 16.31
CA LEU A 419 -2.03 8.59 17.41
C LEU A 419 -3.52 8.35 17.15
N ALA A 420 -4.22 9.32 16.54
CA ALA A 420 -5.62 9.18 16.17
C ALA A 420 -5.86 8.40 14.88
N GLY A 421 -4.84 8.32 14.02
CA GLY A 421 -4.94 7.73 12.68
C GLY A 421 -5.13 6.22 12.68
N GLY A 422 -4.61 5.52 13.69
CA GLY A 422 -4.77 4.07 13.81
C GLY A 422 -6.24 3.65 13.94
N ALA A 423 -7.06 4.43 14.64
CA ALA A 423 -8.50 4.16 14.74
C ALA A 423 -9.17 4.27 13.37
N ARG A 424 -8.92 5.36 12.64
CA ARG A 424 -9.48 5.56 11.30
C ARG A 424 -9.00 4.50 10.30
N ALA A 425 -7.71 4.18 10.30
CA ALA A 425 -7.15 3.13 9.45
C ALA A 425 -7.81 1.77 9.74
N GLY A 426 -8.04 1.43 11.01
CA GLY A 426 -8.73 0.19 11.38
C GLY A 426 -10.19 0.15 10.94
N VAL A 427 -10.91 1.29 11.00
CA VAL A 427 -12.31 1.39 10.53
C VAL A 427 -12.44 1.30 9.01
N GLU A 428 -11.42 1.77 8.27
CA GLU A 428 -11.39 1.72 6.80
C GLU A 428 -10.74 0.42 6.27
N ASP A 429 -10.49 -0.57 7.12
CA ASP A 429 -9.77 -1.82 6.76
C ASP A 429 -8.46 -1.54 6.02
N ALA A 430 -7.73 -0.52 6.47
CA ALA A 430 -6.56 0.01 5.80
C ALA A 430 -5.26 -0.21 6.61
N PRO A 431 -4.16 -0.65 5.96
CA PRO A 431 -2.86 -0.72 6.60
C PRO A 431 -2.34 0.66 6.98
N LEU A 432 -1.56 0.72 8.07
CA LEU A 432 -0.83 1.93 8.47
C LEU A 432 0.67 1.62 8.49
N PHE A 433 1.41 2.20 7.54
CA PHE A 433 2.85 2.06 7.45
C PHE A 433 3.56 3.22 8.15
N THR A 434 4.67 2.89 8.79
CA THR A 434 5.58 3.92 9.28
C THR A 434 6.64 4.21 8.23
N VAL A 435 6.91 5.50 7.98
CA VAL A 435 7.88 5.97 7.00
C VAL A 435 8.86 6.97 7.60
N ARG A 436 9.89 7.34 6.85
CA ARG A 436 10.80 8.42 7.24
C ARG A 436 10.13 9.77 6.94
N THR A 437 10.66 10.83 7.53
CA THR A 437 10.15 12.19 7.29
C THR A 437 10.31 12.64 5.83
N ASN A 438 11.35 12.17 5.15
CA ASN A 438 11.79 12.72 3.85
C ASN A 438 11.81 11.71 2.69
N CYS A 439 11.34 10.48 2.92
CA CYS A 439 11.24 9.44 1.89
C CYS A 439 10.40 8.26 2.38
N VAL A 440 9.93 7.44 1.43
CA VAL A 440 9.20 6.20 1.70
C VAL A 440 10.16 5.01 1.50
N PRO A 441 10.33 4.12 2.48
CA PRO A 441 11.14 2.92 2.29
C PRO A 441 10.66 2.08 1.09
N ALA A 442 11.58 1.51 0.32
CA ALA A 442 11.24 0.75 -0.87
C ALA A 442 10.30 -0.44 -0.58
N SER A 443 10.45 -1.08 0.59
CA SER A 443 9.58 -2.16 1.06
C SER A 443 8.14 -1.70 1.36
N VAL A 444 7.97 -0.46 1.84
CA VAL A 444 6.64 0.14 2.03
C VAL A 444 5.98 0.41 0.68
N LEU A 445 6.72 0.97 -0.29
CA LEU A 445 6.21 1.18 -1.64
C LEU A 445 5.80 -0.14 -2.31
N ALA A 446 6.62 -1.19 -2.18
CA ALA A 446 6.31 -2.52 -2.69
C ALA A 446 5.05 -3.09 -2.03
N SER A 447 4.92 -2.97 -0.70
CA SER A 447 3.73 -3.46 0.01
C SER A 447 2.45 -2.70 -0.38
N ILE A 448 2.51 -1.37 -0.59
CA ILE A 448 1.40 -0.58 -1.11
C ILE A 448 0.96 -1.08 -2.50
N GLU A 449 1.92 -1.37 -3.38
CA GLU A 449 1.66 -1.92 -4.71
C GLU A 449 1.06 -3.33 -4.64
N ASP A 450 1.63 -4.21 -3.82
CA ASP A 450 1.20 -5.59 -3.63
C ASP A 450 -0.23 -5.68 -3.08
N LEU A 451 -0.60 -4.78 -2.17
CA LEU A 451 -1.95 -4.68 -1.60
C LEU A 451 -2.96 -4.05 -2.56
N GLY A 452 -2.54 -3.52 -3.72
CA GLY A 452 -3.44 -2.89 -4.69
C GLY A 452 -3.95 -1.52 -4.28
N VAL A 453 -3.22 -0.80 -3.42
CA VAL A 453 -3.63 0.50 -2.89
C VAL A 453 -3.71 1.56 -3.99
N THR A 454 -4.85 2.23 -4.08
CA THR A 454 -5.10 3.33 -5.04
C THR A 454 -5.15 4.70 -4.36
N LYS A 455 -5.27 4.72 -3.03
CA LYS A 455 -5.30 5.94 -2.22
C LYS A 455 -4.32 5.86 -1.06
N ILE A 456 -3.49 6.89 -0.90
CA ILE A 456 -2.60 7.06 0.25
C ILE A 456 -3.05 8.27 1.06
N VAL A 457 -3.13 8.11 2.37
CA VAL A 457 -3.44 9.19 3.31
C VAL A 457 -2.25 9.43 4.23
N LEU A 458 -1.66 10.62 4.13
CA LEU A 458 -0.57 11.07 5.00
C LEU A 458 -1.15 11.62 6.31
N LEU A 459 -0.71 11.06 7.44
CA LEU A 459 -1.10 11.48 8.78
C LEU A 459 -0.02 12.40 9.37
N GLY A 460 -0.27 13.70 9.33
CA GLY A 460 0.59 14.72 9.92
C GLY A 460 1.07 15.78 8.94
N GLY A 461 1.61 16.85 9.52
CA GLY A 461 2.08 18.01 8.78
C GLY A 461 3.38 17.76 8.02
N VAL A 462 3.79 18.75 7.22
CA VAL A 462 5.06 18.74 6.46
C VAL A 462 6.30 18.47 7.34
N PRO A 463 6.40 18.95 8.60
CA PRO A 463 7.54 18.61 9.47
C PRO A 463 7.64 17.12 9.83
N SER A 464 6.52 16.40 9.79
CA SER A 464 6.45 14.97 10.10
C SER A 464 6.64 14.12 8.84
N LEU A 465 6.04 14.55 7.71
CA LEU A 465 6.06 13.90 6.41
C LEU A 465 6.17 14.97 5.31
N ASP A 466 7.34 15.14 4.70
CA ASP A 466 7.59 16.26 3.79
C ASP A 466 7.03 16.04 2.36
N ALA A 467 7.44 16.89 1.43
CA ALA A 467 7.03 16.83 0.03
C ALA A 467 7.54 15.57 -0.69
N ASN A 468 8.70 15.01 -0.30
CA ASN A 468 9.23 13.79 -0.90
C ASN A 468 8.38 12.59 -0.51
N VAL A 469 7.88 12.54 0.74
CA VAL A 469 6.90 11.52 1.14
C VAL A 469 5.60 11.68 0.35
N ALA A 470 5.12 12.92 0.16
CA ALA A 470 3.91 13.18 -0.63
C ALA A 470 4.08 12.82 -2.11
N ALA A 471 5.30 12.89 -2.64
CA ALA A 471 5.67 12.43 -3.97
C ALA A 471 6.05 10.93 -4.02
N LEU A 472 5.86 10.19 -2.91
CA LEU A 472 6.22 8.77 -2.78
C LEU A 472 7.68 8.47 -3.17
N THR A 473 8.58 9.42 -2.91
CA THR A 473 10.00 9.29 -3.27
C THR A 473 10.64 8.17 -2.46
N PRO A 474 11.24 7.16 -3.11
CA PRO A 474 11.92 6.06 -2.42
C PRO A 474 13.09 6.57 -1.57
N CYS A 475 13.32 5.92 -0.43
CA CYS A 475 14.53 6.13 0.34
C CYS A 475 15.77 5.62 -0.41
N ALA A 476 16.87 6.37 -0.32
CA ALA A 476 18.17 6.02 -0.90
C ALA A 476 18.86 4.85 -0.19
#